data_AF-A0A358WCA0-F1
#
_entry.id   AF-A0A358WCA0-F1
#
_cell.length_a   1.000
_cell.length_b   1.000
_cell.length_c   1.000
_cell.angle_alpha   90.00
_cell.angle_beta   90.00
_cell.angle_gamma   90.00
#
_symmetry.space_group_name_H-M   'P 1'
#
loop_
_entity.id
_entity.type
_entity.pdbx_description
1 polymer ?
#
loop_
_entity_poly.entity_id
_entity_poly.type
_entity_poly.pdbx_seq_one_letter_code
_entity_poly.pdbx_strand_id
1 'polypeptide(L)'
;MKAKKILAGILAASTVVSLAACSNNNSTSSTGATSSTSSKEEESKNDATTADEASSTTPSGEKITLKVLTHRTDRKDDGSLDKMTDAFEEKYNCTVEYQSFKDYAGDVSTMMSTKEYGDVLMIPDTVKLADLSNFFEPLGKYDELKDKYKWANQKMYEGTVYGLAHLGTVSGGICYNKKVWTEAGITEMPKTADEFIADLKKIKEKFPEVIPYYTNFKEASWTAAQWSSLVVPSSGDPDFETNLIVNKEDFFKEGQPYYNVFKLMYDIYSDSSLIEGDPMSSDWEGSKLMLANGEVATMTMGSWAVSQFQQIAKDNGLDPENIGYMPAPFTKDGKQYAQYAADYCMGVNKNSSDDKKDLGKKYIEWFIAESGFSEAEGGINTLEGSKLPDYLSAFDGCEFFTANAAPDGLTGVFNAIDKDSEVGIWDGDSANFKLQLAEAAFAGKGDDGFKAIADSVNQKWAATRDANKDLAAYIKNNG
;
A
#
# COMPACT_ATOMS: atom_id res chain seq x y z
N MET A 1 -61.48 0.69 -25.14
CA MET A 1 -61.62 -0.70 -24.64
C MET A 1 -60.25 -1.09 -24.07
N LYS A 2 -60.07 -1.03 -22.74
CA LYS A 2 -60.12 -2.17 -21.78
C LYS A 2 -59.02 -3.23 -22.11
N ALA A 3 -58.10 -3.64 -21.25
CA ALA A 3 -58.01 -3.56 -19.80
C ALA A 3 -56.58 -3.76 -19.24
N LYS A 4 -56.31 -3.15 -18.08
CA LYS A 4 -55.30 -3.50 -17.06
C LYS A 4 -55.72 -4.75 -16.27
N LYS A 5 -54.75 -5.46 -15.67
CA LYS A 5 -54.73 -6.05 -14.28
C LYS A 5 -53.46 -6.94 -14.15
N ILE A 6 -52.47 -6.61 -13.32
CA ILE A 6 -52.33 -6.81 -11.86
C ILE A 6 -52.42 -8.29 -11.44
N LEU A 7 -51.32 -8.81 -10.88
CA LEU A 7 -51.30 -9.95 -9.97
C LEU A 7 -50.31 -9.66 -8.84
N ALA A 8 -50.84 -9.71 -7.61
CA ALA A 8 -50.15 -9.56 -6.33
C ALA A 8 -50.70 -10.63 -5.38
N GLY A 9 -49.89 -11.02 -4.37
CA GLY A 9 -50.24 -11.90 -3.25
C GLY A 9 -49.73 -13.33 -3.45
N ILE A 10 -49.15 -14.03 -2.47
CA ILE A 10 -49.38 -14.04 -1.02
C ILE A 10 -48.11 -14.61 -0.35
N LEU A 11 -47.62 -14.02 0.75
CA LEU A 11 -47.49 -14.72 2.05
C LEU A 11 -47.11 -13.73 3.15
N ALA A 12 -47.97 -13.67 4.16
CA ALA A 12 -47.77 -12.96 5.42
C ALA A 12 -47.73 -13.97 6.57
N ALA A 13 -47.17 -13.49 7.68
CA ALA A 13 -47.39 -13.89 9.07
C ALA A 13 -46.27 -14.69 9.78
N SER A 14 -45.31 -13.92 10.30
CA SER A 14 -45.03 -13.73 11.74
C SER A 14 -45.10 -14.92 12.71
N THR A 15 -44.02 -15.13 13.46
CA THR A 15 -44.06 -15.25 14.94
C THR A 15 -42.71 -14.84 15.56
N VAL A 16 -42.79 -13.85 16.46
CA VAL A 16 -41.78 -13.46 17.45
C VAL A 16 -42.13 -14.21 18.74
N VAL A 17 -41.18 -14.81 19.47
CA VAL A 17 -41.08 -14.76 20.95
C VAL A 17 -39.62 -15.07 21.36
N SER A 18 -39.12 -14.19 22.23
CA SER A 18 -37.83 -14.10 22.91
C SER A 18 -37.57 -15.20 23.96
N LEU A 19 -36.30 -15.34 24.40
CA LEU A 19 -35.81 -15.18 25.79
C LEU A 19 -34.54 -16.02 26.08
N ALA A 20 -33.51 -15.32 26.60
CA ALA A 20 -32.63 -15.61 27.76
C ALA A 20 -32.56 -17.07 28.29
N ALA A 21 -31.46 -17.60 28.86
CA ALA A 21 -30.34 -17.00 29.58
C ALA A 21 -29.24 -18.06 29.86
N CYS A 22 -28.04 -17.58 30.22
CA CYS A 22 -27.09 -18.08 31.23
C CYS A 22 -26.96 -19.60 31.49
N SER A 23 -25.78 -20.20 31.27
CA SER A 23 -24.61 -20.21 32.18
C SER A 23 -24.81 -21.05 33.45
N ASN A 24 -24.04 -22.15 33.52
CA ASN A 24 -23.05 -22.46 34.57
C ASN A 24 -23.19 -23.81 35.29
N ASN A 25 -22.00 -24.38 35.55
CA ASN A 25 -21.63 -25.29 36.64
C ASN A 25 -22.19 -26.72 36.65
N ASN A 26 -21.49 -27.74 37.16
CA ASN A 26 -20.10 -28.02 37.53
C ASN A 26 -20.11 -29.50 37.98
N SER A 27 -18.91 -30.06 38.13
CA SER A 27 -18.53 -31.01 39.18
C SER A 27 -18.82 -32.52 39.04
N THR A 28 -17.72 -33.23 38.75
CA THR A 28 -16.99 -34.10 39.70
C THR A 28 -17.39 -35.59 39.82
N SER A 29 -16.49 -36.42 39.25
CA SER A 29 -15.92 -37.68 39.73
C SER A 29 -16.81 -38.80 40.29
N SER A 30 -16.58 -40.04 39.85
CA SER A 30 -15.54 -40.92 40.41
C SER A 30 -15.72 -42.40 40.00
N THR A 31 -14.59 -43.02 39.67
CA THR A 31 -14.16 -44.44 39.89
C THR A 31 -15.09 -45.63 39.63
N GLY A 32 -14.53 -46.64 38.96
CA GLY A 32 -14.95 -48.03 39.13
C GLY A 32 -14.48 -49.01 38.06
N ALA A 33 -13.24 -49.50 38.23
CA ALA A 33 -12.66 -50.78 37.77
C ALA A 33 -13.40 -51.64 36.71
N THR A 34 -12.64 -52.18 35.74
CA THR A 34 -12.18 -53.59 35.75
C THR A 34 -11.25 -53.83 34.56
N SER A 35 -10.09 -54.39 34.86
CA SER A 35 -9.06 -54.89 33.94
C SER A 35 -9.39 -56.30 33.44
N SER A 36 -8.93 -56.64 32.23
CA SER A 36 -8.39 -57.97 31.97
C SER A 36 -7.44 -57.99 30.77
N THR A 37 -6.20 -58.26 31.14
CA THR A 37 -4.95 -58.43 30.39
C THR A 37 -4.88 -59.76 29.64
N SER A 38 -4.07 -59.80 28.57
CA SER A 38 -3.17 -60.94 28.28
C SER A 38 -1.93 -60.38 27.56
N SER A 39 -0.87 -59.96 28.24
CA SER A 39 0.32 -60.74 28.67
C SER A 39 0.92 -61.68 27.61
N LYS A 40 2.16 -61.36 27.18
CA LYS A 40 3.35 -62.14 27.57
C LYS A 40 4.65 -61.38 27.31
N GLU A 41 5.44 -61.34 28.38
CA GLU A 41 6.82 -60.88 28.50
C GLU A 41 7.81 -61.97 28.06
N GLU A 42 9.04 -61.56 27.78
CA GLU A 42 10.30 -62.05 28.41
C GLU A 42 11.40 -61.03 28.01
N GLU A 43 11.89 -60.21 28.96
CA GLU A 43 13.19 -60.32 29.68
C GLU A 43 14.41 -60.65 28.80
N SER A 44 15.63 -60.19 29.01
CA SER A 44 16.30 -59.10 29.74
C SER A 44 17.79 -59.23 29.35
N LYS A 45 18.58 -58.15 29.34
CA LYS A 45 19.93 -58.04 29.94
C LYS A 45 20.77 -56.91 29.35
N ASN A 46 21.36 -56.16 30.29
CA ASN A 46 22.50 -55.26 30.12
C ASN A 46 23.70 -55.98 29.52
N ASP A 47 24.45 -55.27 28.66
CA ASP A 47 25.90 -55.21 28.81
C ASP A 47 26.43 -53.85 28.31
N ALA A 48 27.47 -53.37 28.97
CA ALA A 48 28.12 -52.09 28.73
C ALA A 48 29.34 -52.28 27.82
N THR A 49 29.58 -51.35 26.89
CA THR A 49 30.92 -51.15 26.33
C THR A 49 31.11 -49.70 25.88
N THR A 50 32.14 -49.07 26.43
CA THR A 50 32.63 -47.72 26.16
C THR A 50 33.53 -47.69 24.92
N ALA A 51 33.37 -46.66 24.08
CA ALA A 51 34.43 -46.11 23.23
C ALA A 51 34.11 -44.64 22.89
N ASP A 52 35.04 -43.75 23.23
CA ASP A 52 35.07 -42.30 22.97
C ASP A 52 34.98 -41.96 21.47
N GLU A 53 34.21 -40.91 21.12
CA GLU A 53 34.72 -39.78 20.31
C GLU A 53 33.76 -38.58 20.27
N ALA A 54 34.35 -37.40 20.46
CA ALA A 54 33.88 -36.06 20.12
C ALA A 54 32.54 -35.57 20.70
N SER A 55 32.65 -34.86 21.82
CA SER A 55 31.65 -33.93 22.34
C SER A 55 31.30 -32.87 21.28
N SER A 56 30.19 -33.06 20.56
CA SER A 56 29.41 -31.96 20.01
C SER A 56 28.37 -31.58 21.05
N THR A 57 28.67 -30.59 21.89
CA THR A 57 27.66 -29.95 22.73
C THR A 57 26.67 -29.23 21.83
N THR A 58 25.60 -29.92 21.45
CA THR A 58 24.35 -29.29 20.99
C THR A 58 23.84 -28.39 22.10
N PRO A 59 23.57 -27.10 21.87
CA PRO A 59 22.92 -26.27 22.88
C PRO A 59 21.46 -26.75 22.99
N SER A 60 21.18 -27.50 24.05
CA SER A 60 19.82 -27.82 24.52
C SER A 60 19.21 -26.59 25.22
N GLY A 61 19.03 -25.50 24.48
CA GLY A 61 18.21 -24.36 24.88
C GLY A 61 16.86 -24.43 24.16
N GLU A 62 15.77 -24.13 24.85
CA GLU A 62 14.44 -24.01 24.25
C GLU A 62 14.47 -22.94 23.14
N LYS A 63 14.07 -23.31 21.91
CA LYS A 63 14.09 -22.42 20.74
C LYS A 63 13.09 -21.29 20.98
N ILE A 64 13.54 -20.04 20.99
CA ILE A 64 12.64 -18.88 21.16
C ILE A 64 11.74 -18.78 19.93
N THR A 65 10.42 -18.73 20.14
CA THR A 65 9.46 -18.43 19.07
C THR A 65 9.15 -16.93 19.05
N LEU A 66 9.50 -16.28 17.95
CA LEU A 66 9.19 -14.88 17.65
C LEU A 66 7.91 -14.79 16.80
N LYS A 67 6.84 -14.21 17.35
CA LYS A 67 5.58 -14.04 16.64
C LYS A 67 5.59 -12.74 15.85
N VAL A 68 5.48 -12.82 14.52
CA VAL A 68 5.55 -11.66 13.62
C VAL A 68 4.19 -11.41 12.97
N LEU A 69 3.65 -10.20 13.11
CA LEU A 69 2.40 -9.81 12.46
C LEU A 69 2.66 -9.14 11.11
N THR A 70 1.89 -9.51 10.09
CA THR A 70 2.05 -8.97 8.73
C THR A 70 0.71 -8.70 8.03
N HIS A 71 0.68 -7.71 7.14
CA HIS A 71 -0.44 -7.45 6.24
C HIS A 71 -0.36 -8.29 4.95
N ARG A 72 0.78 -8.96 4.71
CA ARG A 72 1.06 -9.75 3.49
C ARG A 72 0.49 -11.16 3.56
N THR A 73 -0.83 -11.23 3.55
CA THR A 73 -1.58 -12.51 3.50
C THR A 73 -1.20 -13.33 2.26
N ASP A 74 -1.00 -12.67 1.12
CA ASP A 74 -0.56 -13.29 -0.13
C ASP A 74 0.76 -14.06 0.03
N ARG A 75 1.77 -13.43 0.63
CA ARG A 75 3.10 -14.02 0.85
C ARG A 75 3.15 -15.03 2.00
N LYS A 76 2.16 -14.97 2.90
CA LYS A 76 1.97 -16.00 3.92
C LYS A 76 1.34 -17.26 3.32
N ASP A 77 0.33 -17.07 2.47
CA ASP A 77 -0.45 -18.16 1.87
C ASP A 77 0.36 -18.92 0.81
N ASP A 78 1.23 -18.24 0.07
CA ASP A 78 2.14 -18.88 -0.90
C ASP A 78 3.41 -19.50 -0.28
N GLY A 79 3.63 -19.29 1.02
CA GLY A 79 4.76 -19.82 1.79
C GLY A 79 6.09 -19.10 1.56
N SER A 80 6.13 -17.99 0.82
CA SER A 80 7.36 -17.24 0.53
C SER A 80 7.95 -16.58 1.77
N LEU A 81 7.12 -16.07 2.69
CA LEU A 81 7.59 -15.50 3.96
C LEU A 81 8.29 -16.52 4.84
N ASP A 82 7.70 -17.71 4.97
CA ASP A 82 8.24 -18.79 5.80
C ASP A 82 9.61 -19.21 5.24
N LYS A 83 9.68 -19.47 3.93
CA LYS A 83 10.91 -19.85 3.22
C LYS A 83 12.01 -18.80 3.31
N MET A 84 11.67 -17.51 3.18
CA MET A 84 12.64 -16.42 3.30
C MET A 84 13.26 -16.39 4.71
N THR A 85 12.47 -16.73 5.73
CA THR A 85 12.87 -16.61 7.13
C THR A 85 13.68 -17.80 7.66
N ASP A 86 13.71 -18.92 6.94
CA ASP A 86 14.58 -20.07 7.25
C ASP A 86 16.03 -19.65 7.54
N ALA A 87 16.58 -18.70 6.76
CA ALA A 87 17.94 -18.19 6.96
C ALA A 87 18.12 -17.44 8.28
N PHE A 88 17.09 -16.71 8.73
CA PHE A 88 17.09 -16.04 10.04
C PHE A 88 16.96 -17.05 11.18
N GLU A 89 16.06 -18.02 11.04
CA GLU A 89 15.84 -19.07 12.03
C GLU A 89 17.11 -19.89 12.29
N GLU A 90 17.83 -20.24 11.23
CA GLU A 90 19.11 -20.95 11.32
C GLU A 90 20.18 -20.08 11.99
N LYS A 91 20.31 -18.82 11.56
CA LYS A 91 21.32 -17.87 12.07
C LYS A 91 21.17 -17.60 13.57
N TYR A 92 19.94 -17.54 14.08
CA TYR A 92 19.66 -17.17 15.47
C TYR A 92 19.11 -18.30 16.34
N ASN A 93 19.01 -19.53 15.80
CA ASN A 93 18.43 -20.68 16.49
C ASN A 93 17.08 -20.34 17.15
N CYS A 94 16.15 -19.81 16.34
CA CYS A 94 14.82 -19.36 16.77
C CYS A 94 13.76 -19.79 15.76
N THR A 95 12.48 -19.78 16.15
CA THR A 95 11.35 -19.98 15.21
C THR A 95 10.66 -18.66 14.98
N VAL A 96 10.30 -18.35 13.74
CA VAL A 96 9.47 -17.21 13.38
C VAL A 96 8.08 -17.70 12.98
N GLU A 97 7.07 -17.25 13.71
CA GLU A 97 5.68 -17.57 13.41
C GLU A 97 4.96 -16.34 12.89
N TYR A 98 4.62 -16.35 11.61
CA TYR A 98 3.82 -15.29 11.01
C TYR A 98 2.32 -15.44 11.30
N GLN A 99 1.68 -14.36 11.71
CA GLN A 99 0.24 -14.21 11.72
C GLN A 99 -0.16 -13.05 10.80
N SER A 100 -0.94 -13.37 9.76
CA SER A 100 -1.38 -12.39 8.76
C SER A 100 -2.83 -11.97 8.94
N PHE A 101 -3.14 -10.71 8.62
CA PHE A 101 -4.49 -10.14 8.71
C PHE A 101 -4.93 -9.50 7.40
N LYS A 102 -6.20 -9.68 7.04
CA LYS A 102 -6.80 -9.01 5.87
C LYS A 102 -7.13 -7.55 6.18
N ASP A 103 -7.80 -7.29 7.30
CA ASP A 103 -7.98 -5.92 7.84
C ASP A 103 -6.88 -5.64 8.87
N TYR A 104 -5.65 -5.49 8.38
CA TYR A 104 -4.48 -5.41 9.25
C TYR A 104 -4.56 -4.23 10.24
N ALA A 105 -4.88 -3.03 9.75
CA ALA A 105 -4.92 -1.84 10.60
C ALA A 105 -6.01 -1.94 11.68
N GLY A 106 -7.22 -2.40 11.33
CA GLY A 106 -8.33 -2.57 12.28
C GLY A 106 -8.07 -3.66 13.31
N ASP A 107 -7.67 -4.85 12.85
CA ASP A 107 -7.46 -6.02 13.71
C ASP A 107 -6.28 -5.82 14.67
N VAL A 108 -5.14 -5.34 14.16
CA VAL A 108 -3.94 -5.11 15.00
C VAL A 108 -4.17 -3.98 16.00
N SER A 109 -4.83 -2.89 15.60
CA SER A 109 -5.20 -1.82 16.55
C SER A 109 -6.07 -2.37 17.70
N THR A 110 -7.00 -3.29 17.39
CA THR A 110 -7.84 -3.94 18.39
C THR A 110 -7.02 -4.83 19.32
N MET A 111 -6.08 -5.63 18.79
CA MET A 111 -5.20 -6.48 19.61
C MET A 111 -4.28 -5.67 20.51
N MET A 112 -3.82 -4.50 20.07
CA MET A 112 -3.00 -3.57 20.86
C MET A 112 -3.69 -2.99 22.09
N SER A 113 -5.00 -3.23 22.27
CA SER A 113 -5.70 -3.00 23.55
C SER A 113 -5.27 -3.98 24.66
N THR A 114 -4.59 -5.06 24.29
CA THR A 114 -4.01 -6.05 25.20
C THR A 114 -2.48 -5.94 25.25
N LYS A 115 -1.79 -6.82 26.00
CA LYS A 115 -0.33 -6.92 25.97
C LYS A 115 0.21 -7.96 24.98
N GLU A 116 -0.66 -8.82 24.46
CA GLU A 116 -0.30 -10.01 23.67
C GLU A 116 -0.65 -9.83 22.19
N TYR A 117 -0.11 -8.80 21.55
CA TYR A 117 -0.36 -8.47 20.14
C TYR A 117 0.80 -8.85 19.21
N GLY A 118 1.54 -9.91 19.54
CA GLY A 118 2.73 -10.34 18.80
C GLY A 118 4.03 -9.72 19.35
N ASP A 119 5.16 -10.12 18.77
CA ASP A 119 6.50 -9.69 19.21
C ASP A 119 7.10 -8.64 18.27
N VAL A 120 6.97 -8.84 16.95
CA VAL A 120 7.29 -7.85 15.92
C VAL A 120 6.05 -7.64 15.06
N LEU A 121 5.76 -6.40 14.69
CA LEU A 121 4.58 -6.07 13.89
C LEU A 121 4.83 -4.84 13.04
N MET A 122 4.11 -4.76 11.91
CA MET A 122 3.95 -3.50 11.20
C MET A 122 3.12 -2.55 12.08
N ILE A 123 3.65 -1.38 12.41
CA ILE A 123 3.01 -0.39 13.29
C ILE A 123 1.81 0.22 12.55
N PRO A 124 0.56 0.06 13.03
CA PRO A 124 -0.60 0.69 12.40
C PRO A 124 -0.50 2.22 12.40
N ASP A 125 -0.97 2.88 11.33
CA ASP A 125 -0.97 4.35 11.23
C ASP A 125 -1.95 5.04 12.17
N THR A 126 -2.89 4.27 12.73
CA THR A 126 -3.79 4.71 13.80
C THR A 126 -3.05 5.03 15.10
N VAL A 127 -1.83 4.52 15.28
CA VAL A 127 -1.00 4.82 16.46
C VAL A 127 -0.37 6.19 16.31
N LYS A 128 -0.76 7.12 17.19
CA LYS A 128 -0.17 8.46 17.24
C LYS A 128 1.31 8.38 17.60
N LEU A 129 2.14 9.22 17.01
CA LEU A 129 3.58 9.25 17.29
C LEU A 129 3.88 9.41 18.79
N ALA A 130 3.17 10.31 19.48
CA ALA A 130 3.30 10.52 20.92
C ALA A 130 2.99 9.27 21.77
N ASP A 131 2.16 8.37 21.25
CA ASP A 131 1.75 7.15 21.94
C ASP A 131 2.65 5.94 21.61
N LEU A 132 3.63 6.07 20.70
CA LEU A 132 4.50 4.96 20.30
C LEU A 132 5.17 4.27 21.50
N SER A 133 5.66 5.05 22.46
CA SER A 133 6.30 4.52 23.67
C SER A 133 5.37 3.70 24.58
N ASN A 134 4.04 3.83 24.42
CA ASN A 134 3.05 3.04 25.16
C ASN A 134 2.94 1.61 24.62
N PHE A 135 3.43 1.35 23.41
CA PHE A 135 3.28 0.06 22.73
C PHE A 135 4.61 -0.53 22.28
N PHE A 136 5.56 0.29 21.84
CA PHE A 136 6.76 -0.20 21.16
C PHE A 136 8.02 0.00 21.99
N GLU A 137 8.92 -0.98 21.87
CA GLU A 137 10.27 -0.95 22.39
C GLU A 137 11.14 -0.01 21.52
N PRO A 138 11.98 0.85 22.11
CA PRO A 138 12.90 1.69 21.35
C PRO A 138 13.88 0.88 20.49
N LEU A 139 14.05 1.28 19.24
CA LEU A 139 15.04 0.73 18.31
C LEU A 139 16.37 1.50 18.34
N GLY A 140 16.34 2.79 18.67
CA GLY A 140 17.54 3.63 18.79
C GLY A 140 17.22 5.12 18.78
N LYS A 141 18.25 5.96 18.80
CA LYS A 141 18.09 7.42 18.61
C LYS A 141 18.14 7.77 17.13
N TYR A 142 17.36 8.77 16.73
CA TYR A 142 17.28 9.20 15.34
C TYR A 142 18.64 9.62 14.78
N ASP A 143 19.45 10.35 15.56
CA ASP A 143 20.78 10.77 15.13
C ASP A 143 21.74 9.60 14.86
N GLU A 144 21.48 8.42 15.42
CA GLU A 144 22.26 7.20 15.18
C GLU A 144 21.77 6.40 13.96
N LEU A 145 20.49 6.58 13.58
CA LEU A 145 19.82 5.76 12.58
C LEU A 145 19.58 6.48 11.25
N LYS A 146 19.50 7.82 11.24
CA LYS A 146 19.13 8.61 10.06
C LYS A 146 20.07 8.47 8.87
N ASP A 147 21.35 8.17 9.12
CA ASP A 147 22.35 7.97 8.07
C ASP A 147 22.43 6.50 7.61
N LYS A 148 21.77 5.57 8.32
CA LYS A 148 21.72 4.13 8.02
C LYS A 148 20.41 3.74 7.34
N TYR A 149 19.30 4.33 7.75
CA TYR A 149 17.96 3.97 7.31
C TYR A 149 17.21 5.19 6.77
N LYS A 150 16.74 5.07 5.54
CA LYS A 150 15.73 5.95 4.96
C LYS A 150 14.52 5.99 5.90
N TRP A 151 13.89 7.15 5.98
CA TRP A 151 12.64 7.32 6.72
C TRP A 151 12.72 6.98 8.23
N ALA A 152 13.91 7.00 8.84
CA ALA A 152 14.07 6.70 10.28
C ALA A 152 13.23 7.63 11.20
N ASN A 153 12.75 8.76 10.69
CA ASN A 153 11.86 9.69 11.38
C ASN A 153 10.36 9.30 11.34
N GLN A 154 9.95 8.33 10.51
CA GLN A 154 8.51 8.05 10.28
C GLN A 154 7.76 7.56 11.51
N LYS A 155 8.37 6.65 12.30
CA LYS A 155 7.81 6.18 13.58
C LYS A 155 8.74 6.58 14.71
N MET A 156 8.96 7.89 14.83
CA MET A 156 9.78 8.52 15.85
C MET A 156 8.94 9.42 16.76
N TYR A 157 9.32 9.50 18.03
CA TYR A 157 8.83 10.52 18.95
C TYR A 157 9.97 11.00 19.85
N GLU A 158 10.10 12.33 20.02
CA GLU A 158 11.15 12.98 20.83
C GLU A 158 12.57 12.43 20.55
N GLY A 159 12.92 12.27 19.27
CA GLY A 159 14.22 11.78 18.82
C GLY A 159 14.47 10.28 19.04
N THR A 160 13.49 9.54 19.54
CA THR A 160 13.56 8.08 19.73
C THR A 160 12.78 7.37 18.63
N VAL A 161 13.43 6.46 17.93
CA VAL A 161 12.85 5.69 16.83
C VAL A 161 12.26 4.40 17.39
N TYR A 162 11.00 4.11 17.05
CA TYR A 162 10.24 2.94 17.49
C TYR A 162 9.92 1.97 16.36
N GLY A 163 10.07 2.42 15.10
CA GLY A 163 9.90 1.55 13.96
C GLY A 163 10.78 1.97 12.78
N LEU A 164 11.15 0.98 11.97
CA LEU A 164 11.90 1.17 10.72
C LEU A 164 11.09 0.62 9.55
N ALA A 165 11.10 1.32 8.43
CA ALA A 165 10.38 0.91 7.22
C ALA A 165 10.85 -0.47 6.76
N HIS A 166 9.92 -1.37 6.47
CA HIS A 166 10.27 -2.68 5.92
C HIS A 166 10.63 -2.59 4.42
N LEU A 167 10.04 -1.63 3.73
CA LEU A 167 10.38 -1.15 2.39
C LEU A 167 9.79 0.25 2.20
N GLY A 168 10.16 0.91 1.11
CA GLY A 168 9.42 2.06 0.60
C GLY A 168 8.88 1.85 -0.80
N THR A 169 8.01 2.75 -1.21
CA THR A 169 7.40 2.77 -2.55
C THR A 169 7.52 4.15 -3.16
N VAL A 170 7.49 4.21 -4.48
CA VAL A 170 7.36 5.47 -5.22
C VAL A 170 5.89 5.71 -5.49
N SER A 171 5.41 6.89 -5.09
CA SER A 171 4.16 7.47 -5.55
C SER A 171 4.46 8.35 -6.76
N GLY A 172 3.58 8.35 -7.76
CA GLY A 172 3.70 9.32 -8.85
C GLY A 172 4.30 8.83 -10.15
N GLY A 173 4.03 7.60 -10.53
CA GLY A 173 4.46 7.11 -11.83
C GLY A 173 3.38 6.42 -12.64
N ILE A 174 3.75 6.08 -13.85
CA ILE A 174 2.89 5.49 -14.86
C ILE A 174 3.55 4.20 -15.33
N CYS A 175 2.81 3.09 -15.29
CA CYS A 175 3.29 1.79 -15.76
C CYS A 175 3.23 1.75 -17.29
N TYR A 176 4.28 1.24 -17.93
CA TYR A 176 4.34 1.20 -19.39
C TYR A 176 5.08 -0.02 -19.93
N ASN A 177 4.79 -0.37 -21.19
CA ASN A 177 5.54 -1.37 -21.92
C ASN A 177 6.72 -0.70 -22.66
N LYS A 178 7.94 -0.92 -22.15
CA LYS A 178 9.18 -0.35 -22.71
C LYS A 178 9.38 -0.68 -24.19
N LYS A 179 9.01 -1.89 -24.60
CA LYS A 179 9.14 -2.32 -25.99
C LYS A 179 8.21 -1.52 -26.90
N VAL A 180 6.93 -1.38 -26.54
CA VAL A 180 5.97 -0.58 -27.31
C VAL A 180 6.45 0.87 -27.45
N TRP A 181 6.91 1.49 -26.37
CA TRP A 181 7.42 2.88 -26.38
C TRP A 181 8.69 3.03 -27.23
N THR A 182 9.65 2.13 -27.05
CA THR A 182 10.91 2.14 -27.82
C THR A 182 10.66 1.89 -29.30
N GLU A 183 9.82 0.90 -29.63
CA GLU A 183 9.44 0.59 -31.01
C GLU A 183 8.60 1.72 -31.60
N ALA A 184 7.83 2.48 -30.81
CA ALA A 184 7.17 3.72 -31.25
C ALA A 184 8.18 4.84 -31.57
N GLY A 185 9.45 4.68 -31.18
CA GLY A 185 10.52 5.67 -31.34
C GLY A 185 10.52 6.73 -30.24
N ILE A 186 10.00 6.40 -29.06
CA ILE A 186 10.02 7.26 -27.87
C ILE A 186 11.18 6.79 -27.01
N THR A 187 12.25 7.58 -26.99
CA THR A 187 13.51 7.25 -26.28
C THR A 187 13.80 8.18 -25.11
N GLU A 188 13.04 9.27 -24.99
CA GLU A 188 13.07 10.18 -23.85
C GLU A 188 11.69 10.17 -23.21
N MET A 189 11.64 10.11 -21.87
CA MET A 189 10.37 10.12 -21.15
C MET A 189 9.74 11.52 -21.22
N PRO A 190 8.41 11.61 -21.37
CA PRO A 190 7.71 12.88 -21.44
C PRO A 190 7.80 13.60 -20.09
N LYS A 191 8.04 14.91 -20.17
CA LYS A 191 8.26 15.79 -19.03
C LYS A 191 7.11 16.76 -18.81
N THR A 192 6.14 16.76 -19.72
CA THR A 192 4.94 17.59 -19.71
C THR A 192 3.71 16.78 -20.14
N ALA A 193 2.53 17.22 -19.72
CA ALA A 193 1.25 16.64 -20.13
C ALA A 193 1.10 16.58 -21.66
N ASP A 194 1.51 17.64 -22.36
CA ASP A 194 1.43 17.73 -23.82
C ASP A 194 2.37 16.73 -24.52
N GLU A 195 3.60 16.57 -24.03
CA GLU A 195 4.54 15.56 -24.52
C GLU A 195 3.99 14.15 -24.29
N PHE A 196 3.41 13.87 -23.11
CA PHE A 196 2.82 12.58 -22.82
C PHE A 196 1.67 12.26 -23.79
N ILE A 197 0.73 13.19 -24.01
CA ILE A 197 -0.35 13.00 -24.98
C ILE A 197 0.20 12.84 -26.41
N ALA A 198 1.23 13.58 -26.80
CA ALA A 198 1.87 13.46 -28.10
C ALA A 198 2.50 12.06 -28.29
N ASP A 199 3.15 11.53 -27.26
CA ASP A 199 3.72 10.18 -27.25
C ASP A 199 2.63 9.11 -27.37
N LEU A 200 1.50 9.25 -26.66
CA LEU A 200 0.34 8.35 -26.83
C LEU A 200 -0.20 8.37 -28.26
N LYS A 201 -0.31 9.55 -28.87
CA LYS A 201 -0.73 9.71 -30.27
C LYS A 201 0.26 9.05 -31.23
N LYS A 202 1.56 9.19 -30.99
CA LYS A 202 2.62 8.55 -31.78
C LYS A 202 2.56 7.02 -31.69
N ILE A 203 2.30 6.48 -30.50
CA ILE A 203 2.05 5.04 -30.31
C ILE A 203 0.85 4.60 -31.13
N LYS A 204 -0.28 5.33 -31.06
CA LYS A 204 -1.49 4.98 -31.83
C LYS A 204 -1.27 5.01 -33.33
N GLU A 205 -0.59 6.03 -33.84
CA GLU A 205 -0.27 6.17 -35.27
C GLU A 205 0.59 5.01 -35.76
N LYS A 206 1.59 4.62 -34.97
CA LYS A 206 2.54 3.57 -35.34
C LYS A 206 1.97 2.16 -35.14
N PHE A 207 1.12 1.98 -34.15
CA PHE A 207 0.51 0.71 -33.78
C PHE A 207 -1.01 0.87 -33.61
N PRO A 208 -1.79 0.83 -34.72
CA PRO A 208 -3.24 1.07 -34.68
C PRO A 208 -4.01 0.12 -33.75
N GLU A 209 -3.51 -1.09 -33.53
CA GLU A 209 -4.13 -2.11 -32.68
C GLU A 209 -3.74 -1.99 -31.19
N VAL A 210 -2.69 -1.24 -30.87
CA VAL A 210 -2.29 -1.00 -29.48
C VAL A 210 -3.22 0.05 -28.88
N ILE A 211 -3.59 -0.18 -27.62
CA ILE A 211 -4.30 0.80 -26.79
C ILE A 211 -3.22 1.67 -26.13
N PRO A 212 -3.09 2.97 -26.49
CA PRO A 212 -2.06 3.82 -25.91
C PRO A 212 -2.20 3.92 -24.39
N TYR A 213 -3.39 4.25 -23.91
CA TYR A 213 -3.67 4.38 -22.49
C TYR A 213 -4.87 3.50 -22.11
N TYR A 214 -4.72 2.62 -21.12
CA TYR A 214 -5.82 1.77 -20.65
C TYR A 214 -6.43 2.34 -19.35
N THR A 215 -7.73 2.61 -19.35
CA THR A 215 -8.38 3.36 -18.26
C THR A 215 -8.72 2.52 -17.04
N ASN A 216 -8.94 1.22 -17.23
CA ASN A 216 -9.46 0.33 -16.18
C ASN A 216 -10.75 0.89 -15.54
N PHE A 217 -11.63 1.51 -16.33
CA PHE A 217 -12.76 2.26 -15.81
C PHE A 217 -13.84 1.41 -15.12
N LYS A 218 -14.03 0.14 -15.50
CA LYS A 218 -14.95 -0.77 -14.80
C LYS A 218 -14.63 -0.90 -13.30
N GLU A 219 -13.34 -0.86 -12.94
CA GLU A 219 -12.85 -0.86 -11.56
C GLU A 219 -12.40 0.55 -11.10
N ALA A 220 -12.96 1.62 -11.68
CA ALA A 220 -12.60 3.03 -11.43
C ALA A 220 -12.60 3.46 -9.96
N SER A 221 -13.34 2.75 -9.09
CA SER A 221 -13.37 3.06 -7.66
C SER A 221 -11.98 3.04 -7.02
N TRP A 222 -11.05 2.23 -7.51
CA TRP A 222 -9.67 2.26 -7.01
C TRP A 222 -8.65 2.59 -8.10
N THR A 223 -8.95 2.27 -9.37
CA THR A 223 -8.02 2.51 -10.49
C THR A 223 -7.94 3.99 -10.87
N ALA A 224 -9.07 4.70 -10.89
CA ALA A 224 -9.06 6.14 -11.17
C ALA A 224 -8.43 6.94 -10.01
N ALA A 225 -8.52 6.45 -8.78
CA ALA A 225 -7.84 7.05 -7.62
C ALA A 225 -6.31 7.03 -7.74
N GLN A 226 -5.72 6.14 -8.55
CA GLN A 226 -4.28 6.11 -8.75
C GLN A 226 -3.73 7.38 -9.43
N TRP A 227 -4.56 8.14 -10.15
CA TRP A 227 -4.18 9.46 -10.69
C TRP A 227 -3.78 10.43 -9.58
N SER A 228 -4.41 10.35 -8.41
CA SER A 228 -4.04 11.16 -7.23
C SER A 228 -2.58 10.99 -6.83
N SER A 229 -1.97 9.82 -7.11
CA SER A 229 -0.56 9.57 -6.82
C SER A 229 0.39 10.48 -7.57
N LEU A 230 -0.02 11.05 -8.72
CA LEU A 230 0.81 11.95 -9.53
C LEU A 230 0.86 13.39 -8.98
N VAL A 231 -0.08 13.75 -8.10
CA VAL A 231 -0.30 15.14 -7.67
C VAL A 231 0.87 15.68 -6.85
N VAL A 232 1.16 15.09 -5.70
CA VAL A 232 2.25 15.54 -4.82
C VAL A 232 3.60 15.55 -5.57
N PRO A 233 4.00 14.49 -6.31
CA PRO A 233 5.16 14.53 -7.20
C PRO A 233 5.14 15.71 -8.18
N SER A 234 4.03 15.97 -8.88
CA SER A 234 3.95 17.11 -9.82
C SER A 234 4.12 18.49 -9.15
N SER A 235 3.94 18.57 -7.83
CA SER A 235 4.13 19.80 -7.07
C SER A 235 5.60 20.10 -6.77
N GLY A 236 6.48 19.10 -6.70
CA GLY A 236 7.86 19.24 -6.19
C GLY A 236 7.96 19.88 -4.79
N ASP A 237 6.86 19.93 -4.04
CA ASP A 237 6.75 20.62 -2.75
C ASP A 237 6.40 19.59 -1.65
N PRO A 238 7.31 19.31 -0.70
CA PRO A 238 7.06 18.38 0.39
C PRO A 238 5.93 18.83 1.33
N ASP A 239 5.56 20.13 1.31
CA ASP A 239 4.51 20.72 2.14
C ASP A 239 3.21 21.00 1.36
N PHE A 240 3.10 20.52 0.11
CA PHE A 240 2.04 20.91 -0.83
C PHE A 240 0.62 20.90 -0.24
N GLU A 241 0.22 19.78 0.38
CA GLU A 241 -1.13 19.62 0.94
C GLU A 241 -1.39 20.57 2.12
N THR A 242 -0.38 20.78 2.97
CA THR A 242 -0.44 21.76 4.06
C THR A 242 -0.58 23.18 3.49
N ASN A 243 0.24 23.51 2.48
CA ASN A 243 0.21 24.80 1.81
C ASN A 243 -1.14 25.06 1.14
N LEU A 244 -1.75 24.05 0.53
CA LEU A 244 -3.07 24.16 -0.12
C LEU A 244 -4.14 24.66 0.85
N ILE A 245 -4.21 24.08 2.06
CA ILE A 245 -5.22 24.46 3.06
C ILE A 245 -4.88 25.76 3.78
N VAL A 246 -3.61 25.98 4.13
CA VAL A 246 -3.16 27.19 4.85
C VAL A 246 -3.30 28.44 3.99
N ASN A 247 -2.93 28.35 2.71
CA ASN A 247 -3.03 29.46 1.76
C ASN A 247 -4.45 29.66 1.23
N LYS A 248 -5.41 28.84 1.67
CA LYS A 248 -6.81 28.87 1.24
C LYS A 248 -6.96 28.80 -0.28
N GLU A 249 -6.20 27.92 -0.91
CA GLU A 249 -6.28 27.73 -2.35
C GLU A 249 -7.46 26.83 -2.75
N ASP A 250 -8.05 27.15 -3.90
CA ASP A 250 -9.03 26.27 -4.55
C ASP A 250 -8.36 24.97 -4.98
N PHE A 251 -9.07 23.86 -4.83
CA PHE A 251 -8.55 22.52 -5.11
C PHE A 251 -8.09 22.37 -6.56
N PHE A 252 -8.92 22.79 -7.51
CA PHE A 252 -8.64 22.85 -8.95
C PHE A 252 -8.28 24.26 -9.40
N LYS A 253 -7.35 24.91 -8.72
CA LYS A 253 -6.74 26.14 -9.22
C LYS A 253 -5.90 25.84 -10.48
N GLU A 254 -6.19 26.53 -11.57
CA GLU A 254 -5.48 26.34 -12.84
C GLU A 254 -3.96 26.51 -12.68
N GLY A 255 -3.20 25.60 -13.29
CA GLY A 255 -1.74 25.55 -13.17
C GLY A 255 -1.21 24.87 -11.89
N GLN A 256 -2.08 24.53 -10.93
CA GLN A 256 -1.69 23.78 -9.73
C GLN A 256 -1.76 22.25 -9.95
N PRO A 257 -1.02 21.46 -9.14
CA PRO A 257 -0.91 20.00 -9.26
C PRO A 257 -2.24 19.25 -9.48
N TYR A 258 -3.25 19.48 -8.64
CA TYR A 258 -4.55 18.81 -8.76
C TYR A 258 -5.23 19.11 -10.10
N TYR A 259 -5.23 20.38 -10.53
CA TYR A 259 -5.78 20.75 -11.84
C TYR A 259 -5.01 20.07 -12.97
N ASN A 260 -3.68 20.17 -12.97
CA ASN A 260 -2.84 19.68 -14.07
C ASN A 260 -2.96 18.16 -14.26
N VAL A 261 -2.93 17.40 -13.16
CA VAL A 261 -3.04 15.94 -13.18
C VAL A 261 -4.41 15.49 -13.68
N PHE A 262 -5.49 16.05 -13.13
CA PHE A 262 -6.83 15.61 -13.52
C PHE A 262 -7.29 16.18 -14.86
N LYS A 263 -6.71 17.30 -15.32
CA LYS A 263 -6.86 17.76 -16.70
C LYS A 263 -6.17 16.83 -17.69
N LEU A 264 -4.96 16.36 -17.39
CA LEU A 264 -4.28 15.33 -18.19
C LEU A 264 -5.13 14.06 -18.31
N MET A 265 -5.67 13.56 -17.20
CA MET A 265 -6.62 12.43 -17.21
C MET A 265 -7.81 12.70 -18.13
N TYR A 266 -8.46 13.86 -17.95
CA TYR A 266 -9.64 14.25 -18.73
C TYR A 266 -9.34 14.33 -20.23
N ASP A 267 -8.20 14.87 -20.61
CA ASP A 267 -7.81 15.08 -22.01
C ASP A 267 -7.48 13.77 -22.72
N ILE A 268 -6.82 12.83 -22.03
CA ILE A 268 -6.61 11.48 -22.55
C ILE A 268 -7.96 10.77 -22.75
N TYR A 269 -8.86 10.86 -21.76
CA TYR A 269 -10.13 10.13 -21.79
C TYR A 269 -11.11 10.73 -22.81
N SER A 270 -10.91 12.00 -23.18
CA SER A 270 -11.73 12.69 -24.19
C SER A 270 -11.36 12.30 -25.62
N ASP A 271 -10.18 11.71 -25.84
CA ASP A 271 -9.74 11.20 -27.13
C ASP A 271 -9.95 9.68 -27.19
N SER A 272 -11.08 9.26 -27.75
CA SER A 272 -11.44 7.84 -27.86
C SER A 272 -10.45 7.01 -28.70
N SER A 273 -9.54 7.65 -29.44
CA SER A 273 -8.47 6.94 -30.15
C SER A 273 -7.31 6.54 -29.24
N LEU A 274 -7.18 7.17 -28.07
CA LEU A 274 -6.10 6.93 -27.11
C LEU A 274 -6.45 5.92 -26.02
N ILE A 275 -7.71 5.56 -25.88
CA ILE A 275 -8.21 4.65 -24.85
C ILE A 275 -8.79 3.35 -25.42
N GLU A 276 -9.13 2.39 -24.54
CA GLU A 276 -9.84 1.17 -24.94
C GLU A 276 -11.23 1.48 -25.51
N GLY A 277 -11.73 0.60 -26.39
CA GLY A 277 -12.96 0.86 -27.15
C GLY A 277 -14.22 1.02 -26.29
N ASP A 278 -14.43 0.17 -25.28
CA ASP A 278 -15.48 0.33 -24.28
C ASP A 278 -14.87 0.29 -22.87
N PRO A 279 -14.65 1.47 -22.24
CA PRO A 279 -14.11 1.55 -20.88
C PRO A 279 -14.96 0.82 -19.83
N MET A 280 -16.28 0.66 -20.05
CA MET A 280 -17.16 -0.08 -19.12
C MET A 280 -16.91 -1.60 -19.15
N SER A 281 -16.25 -2.08 -20.21
CA SER A 281 -15.87 -3.48 -20.39
C SER A 281 -14.41 -3.77 -20.02
N SER A 282 -13.67 -2.77 -19.53
CA SER A 282 -12.28 -2.93 -19.12
C SER A 282 -12.14 -4.01 -18.04
N ASP A 283 -10.96 -4.56 -17.84
CA ASP A 283 -10.74 -5.54 -16.77
C ASP A 283 -9.31 -5.44 -16.23
N TRP A 284 -9.20 -5.16 -14.94
CA TRP A 284 -7.90 -5.04 -14.28
C TRP A 284 -7.02 -6.29 -14.43
N GLU A 285 -7.56 -7.47 -14.15
CA GLU A 285 -6.78 -8.71 -14.20
C GLU A 285 -6.32 -9.05 -15.61
N GLY A 286 -7.19 -8.87 -16.61
CA GLY A 286 -6.84 -8.98 -18.03
C GLY A 286 -5.80 -7.96 -18.47
N SER A 287 -5.90 -6.72 -18.00
CA SER A 287 -5.01 -5.62 -18.39
C SER A 287 -3.54 -5.89 -18.06
N LYS A 288 -3.26 -6.70 -17.02
CA LYS A 288 -1.90 -7.11 -16.64
C LYS A 288 -1.19 -7.86 -17.77
N LEU A 289 -1.88 -8.84 -18.36
CA LEU A 289 -1.35 -9.62 -19.48
C LEU A 289 -1.32 -8.76 -20.76
N MET A 290 -2.32 -7.91 -20.98
CA MET A 290 -2.34 -7.00 -22.13
C MET A 290 -1.15 -6.04 -22.13
N LEU A 291 -0.81 -5.45 -20.97
CA LEU A 291 0.39 -4.60 -20.82
C LEU A 291 1.66 -5.43 -21.05
N ALA A 292 1.77 -6.63 -20.46
CA ALA A 292 2.93 -7.50 -20.64
C ALA A 292 3.15 -7.93 -22.09
N ASN A 293 2.07 -8.22 -22.83
CA ASN A 293 2.09 -8.53 -24.26
C ASN A 293 2.36 -7.32 -25.16
N GLY A 294 2.22 -6.10 -24.64
CA GLY A 294 2.32 -4.87 -25.41
C GLY A 294 1.05 -4.53 -26.21
N GLU A 295 -0.09 -5.11 -25.86
CA GLU A 295 -1.42 -4.73 -26.38
C GLU A 295 -1.90 -3.42 -25.76
N VAL A 296 -1.47 -3.15 -24.52
CA VAL A 296 -1.58 -1.84 -23.85
C VAL A 296 -0.19 -1.23 -23.75
N ALA A 297 -0.07 0.06 -24.06
CA ALA A 297 1.20 0.76 -23.96
C ALA A 297 1.45 1.34 -22.57
N THR A 298 0.42 1.89 -21.91
CA THR A 298 0.56 2.54 -20.60
C THR A 298 -0.73 2.58 -19.78
N MET A 299 -0.60 2.69 -18.47
CA MET A 299 -1.68 2.98 -17.52
C MET A 299 -1.13 3.60 -16.22
N THR A 300 -1.86 4.54 -15.63
CA THR A 300 -1.45 5.16 -14.36
C THR A 300 -1.75 4.21 -13.20
N MET A 301 -0.73 3.68 -12.54
CA MET A 301 -0.85 2.78 -11.37
C MET A 301 0.28 3.06 -10.38
N GLY A 302 0.12 2.68 -9.11
CA GLY A 302 1.22 2.73 -8.14
C GLY A 302 2.38 1.79 -8.52
N SER A 303 3.58 2.06 -8.00
CA SER A 303 4.79 1.27 -8.27
C SER A 303 4.65 -0.21 -7.91
N TRP A 304 3.76 -0.54 -6.97
CA TRP A 304 3.39 -1.92 -6.60
C TRP A 304 2.88 -2.76 -7.79
N ALA A 305 2.27 -2.14 -8.81
CA ALA A 305 1.70 -2.85 -9.94
C ALA A 305 2.78 -3.44 -10.86
N VAL A 306 3.99 -2.86 -10.84
CA VAL A 306 5.11 -3.28 -11.68
C VAL A 306 5.48 -4.74 -11.41
N SER A 307 5.59 -5.13 -10.14
CA SER A 307 5.93 -6.51 -9.78
C SER A 307 4.84 -7.50 -10.19
N GLN A 308 3.56 -7.10 -10.14
CA GLN A 308 2.45 -7.92 -10.65
C GLN A 308 2.53 -8.12 -12.17
N PHE A 309 2.78 -7.06 -12.93
CA PHE A 309 2.94 -7.16 -14.38
C PHE A 309 4.17 -7.98 -14.78
N GLN A 310 5.29 -7.82 -14.07
CA GLN A 310 6.49 -8.62 -14.28
C GLN A 310 6.26 -10.10 -13.96
N GLN A 311 5.49 -10.40 -12.91
CA GLN A 311 5.13 -11.78 -12.58
C GLN A 311 4.25 -12.40 -13.67
N ILE A 312 3.20 -11.69 -14.11
CA ILE A 312 2.35 -12.13 -15.22
C ILE A 312 3.16 -12.34 -16.50
N ALA A 313 4.14 -11.47 -16.78
CA ALA A 313 5.05 -11.66 -17.91
C ALA A 313 5.82 -12.98 -17.80
N LYS A 314 6.45 -13.25 -16.65
CA LYS A 314 7.18 -14.50 -16.39
C LYS A 314 6.30 -15.74 -16.54
N ASP A 315 5.11 -15.71 -15.93
CA ASP A 315 4.17 -16.84 -15.93
C ASP A 315 3.68 -17.20 -17.33
N ASN A 316 3.71 -16.23 -18.27
CA ASN A 316 3.29 -16.40 -19.65
C ASN A 316 4.46 -16.47 -20.66
N GLY A 317 5.71 -16.61 -20.18
CA GLY A 317 6.89 -16.73 -21.04
C GLY A 317 7.24 -15.45 -21.82
N LEU A 318 6.81 -14.30 -21.31
CA LEU A 318 7.15 -12.97 -21.83
C LEU A 318 8.35 -12.42 -21.07
N ASP A 319 9.02 -11.43 -21.66
CA ASP A 319 10.15 -10.78 -21.01
C ASP A 319 9.66 -9.75 -19.97
N PRO A 320 9.87 -9.98 -18.65
CA PRO A 320 9.45 -9.04 -17.60
C PRO A 320 10.21 -7.71 -17.66
N GLU A 321 11.36 -7.64 -18.33
CA GLU A 321 12.11 -6.39 -18.50
C GLU A 321 11.38 -5.38 -19.39
N ASN A 322 10.39 -5.83 -20.18
CA ASN A 322 9.52 -4.93 -20.94
C ASN A 322 8.59 -4.10 -20.07
N ILE A 323 8.41 -4.44 -18.78
CA ILE A 323 7.61 -3.62 -17.87
C ILE A 323 8.49 -2.49 -17.32
N GLY A 324 8.04 -1.26 -17.49
CA GLY A 324 8.68 -0.06 -16.94
C GLY A 324 7.74 0.78 -16.09
N TYR A 325 8.34 1.68 -15.32
CA TYR A 325 7.64 2.71 -14.56
C TYR A 325 8.29 4.05 -14.88
N MET A 326 7.50 5.04 -15.29
CA MET A 326 7.99 6.39 -15.63
C MET A 326 7.48 7.42 -14.62
N PRO A 327 8.21 8.53 -14.39
CA PRO A 327 7.76 9.61 -13.51
C PRO A 327 6.50 10.31 -14.07
N ALA A 328 5.80 11.03 -13.19
CA ALA A 328 4.72 11.92 -13.60
C ALA A 328 5.23 12.90 -14.67
N PRO A 329 4.49 13.12 -15.77
CA PRO A 329 4.93 13.97 -16.88
C PRO A 329 4.71 15.45 -16.56
N PHE A 330 5.31 15.92 -15.47
CA PHE A 330 5.26 17.31 -15.03
C PHE A 330 6.65 17.77 -14.58
N THR A 331 7.06 18.92 -15.11
CA THR A 331 8.31 19.57 -14.76
C THR A 331 8.03 20.81 -13.94
N LYS A 332 8.75 20.97 -12.85
CA LYS A 332 8.80 22.20 -12.06
C LYS A 332 10.26 22.60 -11.89
N ASP A 333 10.56 23.89 -12.09
CA ASP A 333 11.92 24.44 -11.96
C ASP A 333 13.00 23.65 -12.74
N GLY A 334 12.63 23.13 -13.92
CA GLY A 334 13.51 22.36 -14.81
C GLY A 334 13.75 20.91 -14.38
N LYS A 335 13.04 20.40 -13.37
CA LYS A 335 13.18 19.04 -12.84
C LYS A 335 11.84 18.31 -12.77
N GLN A 336 11.89 16.99 -12.88
CA GLN A 336 10.80 16.12 -12.49
C GLN A 336 11.05 15.65 -11.06
N TYR A 337 9.97 15.41 -10.33
CA TYR A 337 10.02 15.02 -8.93
C TYR A 337 9.31 13.69 -8.74
N ALA A 338 9.79 12.90 -7.79
CA ALA A 338 9.20 11.64 -7.39
C ALA A 338 9.00 11.64 -5.88
N GLN A 339 7.75 11.46 -5.45
CA GLN A 339 7.49 11.26 -4.05
C GLN A 339 7.77 9.79 -3.72
N TYR A 340 8.50 9.54 -2.66
CA TYR A 340 8.74 8.20 -2.15
C TYR A 340 8.54 8.19 -0.64
N ALA A 341 7.93 7.13 -0.14
CA ALA A 341 7.56 7.01 1.26
C ALA A 341 7.86 5.60 1.75
N ALA A 342 8.07 5.49 3.06
CA ALA A 342 7.96 4.20 3.73
C ALA A 342 6.56 3.63 3.47
N ASP A 343 6.50 2.32 3.26
CA ASP A 343 5.26 1.57 3.43
C ASP A 343 5.03 1.40 4.95
N TYR A 344 4.79 0.20 5.46
CA TYR A 344 4.78 -0.01 6.89
C TYR A 344 6.18 0.05 7.54
N CYS A 345 6.22 0.52 8.79
CA CYS A 345 7.39 0.40 9.66
C CYS A 345 7.21 -0.77 10.64
N MET A 346 8.21 -1.63 10.78
CA MET A 346 8.24 -2.69 11.78
C MET A 346 8.65 -2.14 13.13
N GLY A 347 7.92 -2.50 14.18
CA GLY A 347 8.23 -2.21 15.58
C GLY A 347 8.19 -3.47 16.44
N VAL A 348 8.81 -3.39 17.62
CA VAL A 348 8.87 -4.48 18.59
C VAL A 348 7.90 -4.19 19.74
N ASN A 349 7.07 -5.16 20.12
CA ASN A 349 6.14 -5.02 21.26
C ASN A 349 6.92 -4.83 22.57
N LYS A 350 6.67 -3.73 23.30
CA LYS A 350 7.34 -3.41 24.57
C LYS A 350 7.04 -4.40 25.69
N ASN A 351 5.97 -5.20 25.55
CA ASN A 351 5.50 -6.16 26.54
C ASN A 351 6.08 -7.57 26.34
N SER A 352 6.78 -7.83 25.23
CA SER A 352 7.49 -9.11 25.02
C SER A 352 8.61 -9.28 26.05
N SER A 353 9.08 -10.52 26.26
CA SER A 353 10.26 -10.76 27.11
C SER A 353 11.51 -10.12 26.53
N ASP A 354 12.51 -9.83 27.36
CA ASP A 354 13.74 -9.15 26.92
C ASP A 354 14.46 -9.92 25.80
N ASP A 355 14.55 -11.25 25.90
CA ASP A 355 15.13 -12.09 24.84
C ASP A 355 14.37 -11.98 23.51
N LYS A 356 13.04 -11.86 23.55
CA LYS A 356 12.20 -11.67 22.36
C LYS A 356 12.33 -10.25 21.80
N LYS A 357 12.53 -9.25 22.65
CA LYS A 357 12.79 -7.88 22.19
C LYS A 357 14.13 -7.80 21.46
N ASP A 358 15.17 -8.40 22.03
CA ASP A 358 16.50 -8.44 21.42
C ASP A 358 16.49 -9.20 20.09
N LEU A 359 15.79 -10.34 20.04
CA LEU A 359 15.60 -11.10 18.81
C LEU A 359 14.75 -10.32 17.78
N GLY A 360 13.70 -9.62 18.22
CA GLY A 360 12.85 -8.80 17.37
C GLY A 360 13.60 -7.63 16.73
N LYS A 361 14.49 -6.96 17.47
CA LYS A 361 15.38 -5.92 16.93
C LYS A 361 16.29 -6.50 15.84
N LYS A 362 16.91 -7.66 16.09
CA LYS A 362 17.74 -8.37 15.10
C LYS A 362 16.95 -8.80 13.87
N TYR A 363 15.70 -9.24 14.06
CA TYR A 363 14.80 -9.60 12.97
C TYR A 363 14.53 -8.40 12.06
N ILE A 364 14.23 -7.22 12.62
CA ILE A 364 14.00 -5.99 11.83
C ILE A 364 15.24 -5.62 11.01
N GLU A 365 16.43 -5.64 11.62
CA GLU A 365 17.67 -5.32 10.91
C GLU A 365 17.98 -6.33 9.80
N TRP A 366 17.84 -7.63 10.08
CA TRP A 366 18.02 -8.69 9.09
C TRP A 366 16.99 -8.60 7.96
N PHE A 367 15.72 -8.31 8.30
CA PHE A 367 14.67 -8.20 7.30
C PHE A 367 14.97 -7.08 6.31
N ILE A 368 15.46 -5.94 6.79
CA ILE A 368 15.83 -4.80 5.94
C ILE A 368 17.12 -5.08 5.14
N ALA A 369 18.13 -5.67 5.78
CA ALA A 369 19.48 -5.72 5.20
C ALA A 369 19.80 -7.01 4.43
N GLU A 370 19.17 -8.13 4.78
CA GLU A 370 19.61 -9.47 4.37
C GLU A 370 18.48 -10.32 3.75
N SER A 371 17.20 -10.04 4.04
CA SER A 371 16.11 -10.92 3.59
C SER A 371 15.85 -10.91 2.07
N GLY A 372 16.21 -9.82 1.39
CA GLY A 372 15.84 -9.57 -0.01
C GLY A 372 14.35 -9.28 -0.23
N PHE A 373 13.58 -9.05 0.85
CA PHE A 373 12.14 -8.82 0.76
C PHE A 373 11.81 -7.60 -0.11
N SER A 374 12.45 -6.44 0.14
CA SER A 374 12.16 -5.23 -0.62
C SER A 374 12.37 -5.43 -2.12
N GLU A 375 13.42 -6.14 -2.53
CA GLU A 375 13.75 -6.43 -3.91
C GLU A 375 12.73 -7.38 -4.55
N ALA A 376 12.30 -8.41 -3.82
CA ALA A 376 11.28 -9.35 -4.26
C ALA A 376 9.88 -8.71 -4.39
N GLU A 377 9.60 -7.67 -3.62
CA GLU A 377 8.36 -6.89 -3.70
C GLU A 377 8.42 -5.75 -4.73
N GLY A 378 9.60 -5.47 -5.28
CA GLY A 378 9.83 -4.27 -6.08
C GLY A 378 9.78 -3.00 -5.25
N GLY A 379 9.97 -3.06 -3.94
CA GLY A 379 10.11 -1.90 -3.06
C GLY A 379 11.51 -1.28 -3.10
N ILE A 380 11.61 -0.04 -2.66
CA ILE A 380 12.87 0.63 -2.35
C ILE A 380 13.39 0.08 -1.01
N ASN A 381 14.63 -0.41 -1.02
CA ASN A 381 15.28 -0.88 0.20
C ASN A 381 15.50 0.28 1.19
N THR A 382 15.17 0.06 2.46
CA THR A 382 15.25 1.06 3.54
C THR A 382 16.68 1.49 3.86
N LEU A 383 17.71 0.69 3.57
CA LEU A 383 19.10 1.08 3.82
C LEU A 383 19.51 2.29 2.99
N GLU A 384 20.28 3.19 3.61
CA GLU A 384 20.89 4.30 2.89
C GLU A 384 21.94 3.82 1.89
N GLY A 385 21.96 4.47 0.72
CA GLY A 385 22.85 4.10 -0.39
C GLY A 385 22.48 2.84 -1.19
N SER A 386 21.41 2.10 -0.83
CA SER A 386 20.92 0.97 -1.63
C SER A 386 20.51 1.40 -3.04
N LYS A 387 20.76 0.52 -4.02
CA LYS A 387 20.35 0.73 -5.42
C LYS A 387 18.82 0.79 -5.49
N LEU A 388 18.29 1.74 -6.26
CA LEU A 388 16.86 1.75 -6.60
C LEU A 388 16.51 0.53 -7.47
N PRO A 389 15.29 -0.02 -7.38
CA PRO A 389 14.82 -1.07 -8.28
C PRO A 389 15.02 -0.72 -9.77
N ASP A 390 15.39 -1.72 -10.58
CA ASP A 390 15.74 -1.50 -12.00
C ASP A 390 14.58 -0.94 -12.84
N TYR A 391 13.34 -1.22 -12.43
CA TYR A 391 12.15 -0.66 -13.08
C TYR A 391 12.02 0.86 -12.90
N LEU A 392 12.74 1.46 -11.94
CA LEU A 392 12.83 2.90 -11.71
C LEU A 392 13.94 3.57 -12.55
N SER A 393 14.58 2.88 -13.48
CA SER A 393 15.61 3.46 -14.34
C SER A 393 15.16 4.73 -15.10
N ALA A 394 13.87 4.85 -15.42
CA ALA A 394 13.30 6.04 -16.05
C ALA A 394 13.18 7.27 -15.12
N PHE A 395 13.49 7.09 -13.83
CA PHE A 395 13.56 8.17 -12.83
C PHE A 395 14.97 8.75 -12.70
N ASP A 396 15.91 8.37 -13.58
CA ASP A 396 17.22 9.02 -13.62
C ASP A 396 17.07 10.52 -13.87
N GLY A 397 17.70 11.33 -13.03
CA GLY A 397 17.53 12.80 -13.02
C GLY A 397 16.28 13.34 -12.31
N CYS A 398 15.39 12.49 -11.79
CA CYS A 398 14.29 12.94 -10.92
C CYS A 398 14.79 13.28 -9.51
N GLU A 399 14.19 14.30 -8.90
CA GLU A 399 14.41 14.59 -7.47
C GLU A 399 13.43 13.80 -6.61
N PHE A 400 13.98 12.88 -5.82
CA PHE A 400 13.23 12.09 -4.85
C PHE A 400 13.01 12.88 -3.56
N PHE A 401 11.76 12.96 -3.09
CA PHE A 401 11.43 13.61 -1.82
C PHE A 401 10.34 12.86 -1.04
N THR A 402 10.33 13.06 0.28
CA THR A 402 9.25 12.61 1.15
C THR A 402 8.33 13.80 1.43
N ALA A 403 7.01 13.58 1.50
CA ALA A 403 6.13 14.61 2.04
C ALA A 403 6.46 14.85 3.52
N ASN A 404 6.42 16.12 3.93
CA ASN A 404 6.58 16.48 5.33
C ASN A 404 5.31 16.12 6.11
N ALA A 405 5.49 15.78 7.38
CA ALA A 405 4.37 15.65 8.28
C ALA A 405 3.67 17.01 8.45
N ALA A 406 2.34 17.00 8.49
CA ALA A 406 1.58 18.20 8.81
C ALA A 406 2.04 18.77 10.18
N PRO A 407 2.23 20.10 10.29
CA PRO A 407 2.69 20.73 11.52
C PRO A 407 1.69 20.51 12.67
N ASP A 408 2.17 20.68 13.91
CA ASP A 408 1.34 20.59 15.10
C ASP A 408 0.11 21.50 14.99
N GLY A 409 -1.08 20.94 15.24
CA GLY A 409 -2.36 21.63 15.06
C GLY A 409 -2.99 21.47 13.67
N LEU A 410 -2.26 20.96 12.68
CA LEU A 410 -2.80 20.59 11.36
C LEU A 410 -2.79 19.09 11.08
N THR A 411 -2.25 18.26 11.98
CA THR A 411 -2.29 16.79 11.84
C THR A 411 -3.72 16.28 11.64
N GLY A 412 -3.98 15.66 10.48
CA GLY A 412 -5.29 15.12 10.10
C GLY A 412 -6.31 16.16 9.60
N VAL A 413 -5.99 17.46 9.64
CA VAL A 413 -6.91 18.53 9.19
C VAL A 413 -7.16 18.44 7.69
N PHE A 414 -6.13 18.19 6.88
CA PHE A 414 -6.28 17.99 5.44
C PHE A 414 -7.24 16.83 5.12
N ASN A 415 -7.02 15.65 5.73
CA ASN A 415 -7.87 14.47 5.53
C ASN A 415 -9.31 14.70 5.99
N ALA A 416 -9.50 15.46 7.07
CA ALA A 416 -10.84 15.83 7.52
C ALA A 416 -11.54 16.72 6.49
N ILE A 417 -10.83 17.71 5.92
CA ILE A 417 -11.37 18.57 4.86
C ILE A 417 -11.68 17.75 3.59
N ASP A 418 -10.79 16.87 3.16
CA ASP A 418 -11.01 15.98 2.01
C ASP A 418 -12.28 15.14 2.18
N LYS A 419 -12.41 14.49 3.34
CA LYS A 419 -13.58 13.69 3.68
C LYS A 419 -14.86 14.51 3.75
N ASP A 420 -14.86 15.60 4.52
CA ASP A 420 -16.06 16.40 4.80
C ASP A 420 -16.50 17.21 3.58
N SER A 421 -15.60 17.48 2.63
CA SER A 421 -15.93 18.11 1.34
C SER A 421 -16.42 17.10 0.29
N GLU A 422 -16.36 15.80 0.58
CA GLU A 422 -16.63 14.72 -0.37
C GLU A 422 -15.77 14.79 -1.64
N VAL A 423 -14.60 15.44 -1.57
CA VAL A 423 -13.62 15.41 -2.67
C VAL A 423 -13.05 14.01 -2.79
N GLY A 424 -12.71 13.39 -1.66
CA GLY A 424 -12.30 12.00 -1.56
C GLY A 424 -11.17 11.68 -2.53
N ILE A 425 -9.98 12.25 -2.30
CA ILE A 425 -8.81 12.12 -3.20
C ILE A 425 -8.52 10.65 -3.51
N TRP A 426 -8.59 9.79 -2.50
CA TRP A 426 -8.34 8.34 -2.59
C TRP A 426 -9.62 7.49 -2.63
N ASP A 427 -10.79 8.12 -2.58
CA ASP A 427 -12.08 7.43 -2.61
C ASP A 427 -12.58 7.19 -4.04
N GLY A 428 -13.48 6.22 -4.16
CA GLY A 428 -13.90 5.60 -5.42
C GLY A 428 -15.39 5.59 -5.72
N ASP A 429 -16.19 6.24 -4.88
CA ASP A 429 -17.64 6.18 -5.02
C ASP A 429 -18.10 6.81 -6.34
N SER A 430 -19.23 6.36 -6.90
CA SER A 430 -19.72 6.84 -8.19
C SER A 430 -20.00 8.35 -8.24
N ALA A 431 -20.22 8.98 -7.08
CA ALA A 431 -20.38 10.42 -6.96
C ALA A 431 -19.04 11.19 -6.94
N ASN A 432 -17.90 10.52 -6.85
CA ASN A 432 -16.58 11.13 -6.77
C ASN A 432 -16.22 11.87 -8.06
N PHE A 433 -15.53 13.00 -7.95
CA PHE A 433 -15.19 13.85 -9.09
C PHE A 433 -14.40 13.11 -10.17
N LYS A 434 -13.55 12.13 -9.81
CA LYS A 434 -12.75 11.38 -10.78
C LYS A 434 -13.61 10.61 -11.76
N LEU A 435 -14.68 9.98 -11.27
CA LEU A 435 -15.64 9.25 -12.09
C LEU A 435 -16.49 10.22 -12.92
N GLN A 436 -16.93 11.33 -12.33
CA GLN A 436 -17.64 12.38 -13.07
C GLN A 436 -16.79 12.95 -14.22
N LEU A 437 -15.49 13.19 -13.98
CA LEU A 437 -14.55 13.66 -15.00
C LEU A 437 -14.41 12.63 -16.12
N ALA A 438 -14.20 11.35 -15.78
CA ALA A 438 -14.10 10.28 -16.77
C ALA A 438 -15.39 10.14 -17.61
N GLU A 439 -16.56 10.09 -16.98
CA GLU A 439 -17.85 10.02 -17.67
C GLU A 439 -18.10 11.24 -18.57
N ALA A 440 -17.76 12.44 -18.10
CA ALA A 440 -17.86 13.66 -18.89
C ALA A 440 -16.90 13.68 -20.08
N ALA A 441 -15.69 13.13 -19.92
CA ALA A 441 -14.72 12.97 -21.01
C ALA A 441 -15.24 11.99 -22.07
N PHE A 442 -15.69 10.80 -21.65
CA PHE A 442 -16.27 9.80 -22.55
C PHE A 442 -17.51 10.32 -23.29
N ALA A 443 -18.31 11.17 -22.63
CA ALA A 443 -19.48 11.81 -23.21
C ALA A 443 -19.15 13.03 -24.10
N GLY A 444 -17.87 13.36 -24.31
CA GLY A 444 -17.42 14.46 -25.17
C GLY A 444 -17.88 15.83 -24.68
N LYS A 445 -17.90 16.07 -23.36
CA LYS A 445 -18.35 17.34 -22.78
C LYS A 445 -17.35 18.49 -22.95
N GLY A 446 -16.12 18.20 -23.35
CA GLY A 446 -15.06 19.18 -23.58
C GLY A 446 -14.70 19.99 -22.32
N ASP A 447 -13.96 21.08 -22.51
CA ASP A 447 -13.45 21.90 -21.40
C ASP A 447 -14.57 22.49 -20.52
N ASP A 448 -15.75 22.77 -21.07
CA ASP A 448 -16.91 23.22 -20.30
C ASP A 448 -17.40 22.15 -19.29
N GLY A 449 -17.33 20.87 -19.68
CA GLY A 449 -17.66 19.75 -18.80
C GLY A 449 -16.65 19.59 -17.66
N PHE A 450 -15.36 19.64 -17.99
CA PHE A 450 -14.29 19.64 -16.98
C PHE A 450 -14.48 20.79 -15.99
N LYS A 451 -14.66 22.02 -16.50
CA LYS A 451 -14.78 23.22 -15.69
C LYS A 451 -15.99 23.18 -14.75
N ALA A 452 -17.15 22.71 -15.23
CA ALA A 452 -18.34 22.59 -14.39
C ALA A 452 -18.12 21.67 -13.18
N ILE A 453 -17.42 20.54 -13.38
CA ILE A 453 -17.08 19.60 -12.30
C ILE A 453 -16.02 20.21 -11.37
N ALA A 454 -14.98 20.82 -11.93
CA ALA A 454 -13.92 21.46 -11.16
C ALA A 454 -14.46 22.59 -10.27
N ASP A 455 -15.36 23.44 -10.80
CA ASP A 455 -16.00 24.53 -10.05
C ASP A 455 -16.87 23.97 -8.92
N SER A 456 -17.60 22.87 -9.14
CA SER A 456 -18.38 22.21 -8.10
C SER A 456 -17.50 21.67 -6.97
N VAL A 457 -16.37 21.05 -7.32
CA VAL A 457 -15.37 20.57 -6.34
C VAL A 457 -14.76 21.72 -5.56
N ASN A 458 -14.37 22.80 -6.22
CA ASN A 458 -13.83 24.00 -5.58
C ASN A 458 -14.80 24.59 -4.55
N GLN A 459 -16.09 24.66 -4.89
CA GLN A 459 -17.12 25.15 -3.96
C GLN A 459 -17.23 24.28 -2.70
N LYS A 460 -17.29 22.95 -2.85
CA LYS A 460 -17.35 22.02 -1.72
C LYS A 460 -16.09 22.10 -0.86
N TRP A 461 -14.92 22.05 -1.50
CA TRP A 461 -13.62 22.15 -0.84
C TRP A 461 -13.47 23.44 -0.05
N ALA A 462 -13.72 24.59 -0.68
CA ALA A 462 -13.58 25.90 -0.04
C ALA A 462 -14.55 26.05 1.13
N ALA A 463 -15.81 25.61 0.98
CA ALA A 463 -16.81 25.68 2.06
C ALA A 463 -16.37 24.87 3.29
N THR A 464 -15.91 23.64 3.10
CA THR A 464 -15.44 22.77 4.19
C THR A 464 -14.14 23.28 4.81
N ARG A 465 -13.15 23.64 3.99
CA ARG A 465 -11.87 24.22 4.43
C ARG A 465 -12.09 25.45 5.29
N ASP A 466 -12.90 26.40 4.83
CA ASP A 466 -13.10 27.68 5.51
C ASP A 466 -13.96 27.55 6.78
N ALA A 467 -14.75 26.48 6.90
CA ALA A 467 -15.50 26.14 8.10
C ALA A 467 -14.69 25.35 9.14
N ASN A 468 -13.51 24.83 8.78
CA ASN A 468 -12.69 24.00 9.66
C ASN A 468 -12.07 24.83 10.80
N LYS A 469 -12.43 24.50 12.04
CA LYS A 469 -12.04 25.27 13.23
C LYS A 469 -10.57 25.11 13.60
N ASP A 470 -10.00 23.93 13.37
CA ASP A 470 -8.60 23.65 13.70
C ASP A 470 -7.68 24.40 12.74
N LEU A 471 -8.01 24.40 11.45
CA LEU A 471 -7.34 25.24 10.45
C LEU A 471 -7.43 26.73 10.80
N ALA A 472 -8.63 27.21 11.15
CA ALA A 472 -8.83 28.62 11.52
C ALA A 472 -8.03 29.02 12.77
N ALA A 473 -7.96 28.14 13.78
CA ALA A 473 -7.17 28.35 14.98
C ALA A 473 -5.67 28.34 14.68
N TYR A 474 -5.21 27.40 13.85
CA TYR A 474 -3.81 27.33 13.42
C TYR A 474 -3.37 28.60 12.69
N ILE A 475 -4.14 29.04 11.68
CA ILE A 475 -3.83 30.26 10.93
C ILE A 475 -3.76 31.46 11.86
N LYS A 476 -4.75 31.64 12.76
CA LYS A 476 -4.76 32.77 13.71
C LYS A 476 -3.55 32.81 14.64
N ASN A 477 -3.01 31.65 15.01
CA ASN A 477 -1.89 31.56 15.95
C ASN A 477 -0.52 31.68 15.27
N ASN A 478 -0.45 31.49 13.95
CA ASN A 478 0.80 31.43 13.19
C ASN A 478 0.88 32.46 12.04
N GLY A 479 -0.11 33.36 11.91
CA GLY A 479 -0.21 34.38 10.85
C GLY A 479 -1.02 35.59 11.26
#